data_AF-A0A8E6B599-F1
#
_entry.id   AF-A0A8E6B599-F1
#
_cell.length_a   1.000
_cell.length_b   1.000
_cell.length_c   1.000
_cell.angle_alpha   90.00
_cell.angle_beta   90.00
_cell.angle_gamma   90.00
#
_symmetry.space_group_name_H-M   'P 1'
#
loop_
_entity.id
_entity.type
_entity.pdbx_description
1 polymer ?
#
loop_
_entity_poly.entity_id
_entity_poly.type
_entity_poly.pdbx_seq_one_letter_code
_entity_poly.pdbx_strand_id
1 'polypeptide(L)'
;MEKVLGVGGIFFKARDPKALAKWYAEHLGVPVADGQSYGAFASISADEQTVWSTFPENTTYFGTGPTPFMVNYRVRNLDAMLAQLKAAGVPVDEKVQDYDFGRFGWATDPEGNRFELWEPK
;
A
#
# COMPACT_ATOMS: atom_id res chain seq x y z
N MET A 1 10.14 15.28 -13.29
CA MET A 1 9.20 15.09 -12.16
C MET A 1 8.70 13.67 -12.22
N GLU A 2 8.91 12.91 -11.14
CA GLU A 2 8.37 11.56 -10.99
C GLU A 2 6.85 11.61 -10.81
N LYS A 3 6.17 10.56 -11.29
CA LYS A 3 4.72 10.42 -11.26
C LYS A 3 4.35 9.01 -10.80
N VAL A 4 3.19 8.89 -10.17
CA VAL A 4 2.60 7.58 -9.92
C VAL A 4 2.24 6.91 -11.24
N LEU A 5 2.52 5.62 -11.34
CA LEU A 5 2.16 4.78 -12.50
C LEU A 5 0.78 4.15 -12.32
N GLY A 6 0.37 3.94 -11.07
CA GLY A 6 -0.91 3.36 -10.71
C GLY A 6 -0.99 3.04 -9.23
N VAL A 7 -2.08 2.38 -8.84
CA VAL A 7 -2.21 1.80 -7.50
C VAL A 7 -1.51 0.44 -7.51
N GLY A 8 -0.61 0.23 -6.57
CA GLY A 8 0.01 -1.07 -6.30
C GLY A 8 -0.71 -1.83 -5.19
N GLY A 9 -1.39 -1.14 -4.28
CA GLY A 9 -2.26 -1.80 -3.32
C GLY A 9 -3.21 -0.89 -2.56
N ILE A 10 -4.25 -1.51 -1.99
CA ILE A 10 -5.23 -0.90 -1.09
C ILE A 10 -5.30 -1.75 0.18
N PHE A 11 -5.03 -1.11 1.32
CA PHE A 11 -4.90 -1.80 2.59
C PHE A 11 -5.90 -1.29 3.61
N PHE A 12 -6.45 -2.18 4.43
CA PHE A 12 -7.49 -1.88 5.41
C PHE A 12 -7.07 -2.33 6.81
N LYS A 13 -7.31 -1.50 7.82
CA LYS A 13 -7.28 -1.92 9.22
C LYS A 13 -8.56 -2.70 9.57
N ALA A 14 -8.42 -3.74 10.37
CA ALA A 14 -9.51 -4.61 10.79
C ALA A 14 -9.27 -5.19 12.18
N ARG A 15 -10.34 -5.32 12.97
CA ARG A 15 -10.31 -6.00 14.27
C ARG A 15 -9.91 -7.48 14.14
N ASP A 16 -10.45 -8.14 13.13
CA ASP A 16 -10.06 -9.48 12.71
C ASP A 16 -9.79 -9.47 11.19
N PRO A 17 -8.52 -9.35 10.78
CA PRO A 17 -8.15 -9.27 9.37
C PRO A 17 -8.55 -10.50 8.57
N LYS A 18 -8.43 -11.70 9.17
CA LYS A 18 -8.73 -12.96 8.50
C LYS A 18 -10.23 -13.13 8.32
N ALA A 19 -11.03 -12.85 9.36
CA ALA A 19 -12.48 -12.90 9.24
C ALA A 19 -13.00 -11.87 8.23
N LEU A 20 -12.45 -10.66 8.22
CA LEU A 20 -12.83 -9.63 7.24
C LEU A 20 -12.47 -10.06 5.81
N ALA A 21 -11.24 -10.54 5.59
CA ALA A 21 -10.79 -10.99 4.28
C ALA A 21 -11.64 -12.17 3.76
N LYS A 22 -11.97 -13.13 4.64
CA LYS A 22 -12.88 -14.23 4.34
C LYS A 22 -14.27 -13.72 3.93
N TRP A 23 -14.83 -12.76 4.66
CA TRP A 23 -16.11 -12.16 4.32
C TRP A 23 -16.09 -11.51 2.92
N TYR A 24 -15.03 -10.77 2.59
CA TYR A 24 -14.86 -10.17 1.26
C TYR A 24 -14.71 -11.22 0.15
N ALA A 25 -14.00 -12.32 0.41
CA ALA A 25 -13.88 -13.43 -0.52
C ALA A 25 -15.24 -14.11 -0.77
N GLU A 26 -15.96 -14.44 0.30
CA GLU A 26 -17.25 -15.15 0.24
C GLU A 26 -18.35 -14.32 -0.41
N HIS A 27 -18.41 -13.02 -0.13
CA HIS A 27 -19.55 -12.19 -0.54
C HIS A 27 -19.29 -11.32 -1.77
N LEU A 28 -18.04 -10.92 -2.03
CA LEU A 28 -17.69 -10.06 -3.16
C LEU A 28 -16.74 -10.73 -4.16
N GLY A 29 -16.23 -11.94 -3.86
CA GLY A 29 -15.28 -12.63 -4.73
C GLY A 29 -13.90 -11.98 -4.78
N VAL A 30 -13.51 -11.25 -3.73
CA VAL A 30 -12.12 -10.77 -3.61
C VAL A 30 -11.19 -11.98 -3.60
N PRO A 31 -10.12 -12.02 -4.43
CA PRO A 31 -9.32 -13.23 -4.66
C PRO A 31 -8.33 -13.48 -3.52
N VAL A 32 -8.84 -13.69 -2.32
CA VAL A 32 -8.07 -14.05 -1.13
C VAL A 32 -8.22 -15.56 -0.90
N ALA A 33 -7.09 -16.25 -0.76
CA ALA A 33 -7.10 -17.67 -0.44
C ALA A 33 -7.55 -17.94 1.00
N ASP A 34 -8.08 -19.13 1.27
CA ASP A 34 -8.56 -19.48 2.61
C ASP A 34 -7.44 -19.34 3.67
N GLY A 35 -7.81 -18.76 4.81
CA GLY A 35 -6.88 -18.45 5.90
C GLY A 35 -5.92 -17.27 5.66
N GLN A 36 -5.92 -16.65 4.48
CA GLN A 36 -5.09 -15.47 4.16
C GLN A 36 -5.82 -14.15 4.46
N SER A 37 -5.05 -13.06 4.54
CA SER A 37 -5.57 -11.69 4.72
C SER A 37 -5.30 -10.80 3.51
N TYR A 38 -4.79 -11.37 2.41
CA TYR A 38 -4.40 -10.63 1.21
C TYR A 38 -4.72 -11.40 -0.07
N GLY A 39 -4.91 -10.64 -1.15
CA GLY A 39 -5.11 -11.13 -2.51
C GLY A 39 -4.64 -10.08 -3.51
N ALA A 40 -4.71 -10.39 -4.80
CA ALA A 40 -4.32 -9.47 -5.86
C ALA A 40 -5.33 -9.47 -7.00
N PHE A 41 -5.67 -8.28 -7.47
CA PHE A 41 -6.47 -8.08 -8.68
C PHE A 41 -5.54 -7.85 -9.87
N ALA A 42 -5.86 -8.42 -11.03
CA ALA A 42 -5.29 -7.95 -12.28
C ALA A 42 -5.71 -6.48 -12.51
N SER A 43 -4.77 -5.65 -12.94
CA SER A 43 -5.01 -4.24 -13.24
C SER A 43 -5.23 -4.03 -14.73
N ILE A 44 -4.83 -2.88 -15.28
CA ILE A 44 -4.98 -2.52 -16.70
C ILE A 44 -4.32 -3.57 -17.63
N SER A 45 -3.23 -4.19 -17.19
CA SER A 45 -2.54 -5.26 -17.90
C SER A 45 -2.26 -6.44 -16.96
N ALA A 46 -2.05 -7.64 -17.52
CA ALA A 46 -1.91 -8.87 -16.74
C ALA A 46 -0.62 -8.92 -15.88
N ASP A 47 0.39 -8.15 -16.28
CA ASP A 47 1.65 -7.94 -15.56
C ASP A 47 1.55 -6.87 -14.47
N GLU A 48 0.43 -6.14 -14.42
CA GLU A 48 0.16 -5.17 -13.36
C GLU A 48 -0.88 -5.72 -12.39
N GLN A 49 -0.50 -5.86 -11.13
CA GLN A 49 -1.42 -6.28 -10.09
C GLN A 49 -1.61 -5.19 -9.04
N THR A 50 -2.85 -5.11 -8.54
CA THR A 50 -3.18 -4.32 -7.35
C THR A 50 -3.42 -5.27 -6.19
N VAL A 51 -2.57 -5.17 -5.16
CA VAL A 51 -2.71 -5.95 -3.93
C VAL A 51 -3.86 -5.39 -3.09
N TRP A 52 -4.68 -6.27 -2.56
CA TRP A 52 -5.70 -5.94 -1.58
C TRP A 52 -5.40 -6.70 -0.30
N SER A 53 -5.36 -6.02 0.84
CA SER A 53 -4.99 -6.67 2.10
C SER A 53 -5.66 -6.05 3.32
N THR A 54 -5.99 -6.88 4.29
CA THR A 54 -6.41 -6.47 5.63
C THR A 54 -5.26 -6.60 6.62
N PHE A 55 -5.23 -5.72 7.61
CA PHE A 55 -4.20 -5.60 8.63
C PHE A 55 -4.83 -5.46 10.02
N PRO A 56 -4.16 -5.90 11.10
CA PRO A 56 -4.65 -5.69 12.46
C PRO A 56 -4.91 -4.21 12.77
N GLU A 57 -6.01 -3.90 13.43
CA GLU A 57 -6.40 -2.52 13.79
C GLU A 57 -5.32 -1.78 14.60
N ASN A 58 -4.56 -2.51 15.41
CA ASN A 58 -3.48 -1.99 16.24
C ASN A 58 -2.10 -1.95 15.54
N THR A 59 -2.03 -2.21 14.24
CA THR A 59 -0.77 -2.11 13.49
C THR A 59 -0.25 -0.67 13.43
N THR A 60 1.07 -0.51 13.53
CA THR A 60 1.76 0.77 13.33
C THR A 60 2.11 1.03 11.86
N TYR A 61 1.82 0.07 10.97
CA TYR A 61 2.17 0.13 9.55
C TYR A 61 1.59 1.35 8.80
N PHE A 62 0.42 1.82 9.22
CA PHE A 62 -0.32 2.95 8.64
C PHE A 62 0.08 4.28 9.29
N GLY A 63 1.11 4.29 10.14
CA GLY A 63 1.46 5.43 10.99
C GLY A 63 0.55 5.55 12.21
N THR A 64 0.71 6.66 12.93
CA THR A 64 0.01 6.95 14.21
C THR A 64 -1.36 7.60 14.02
N GLY A 65 -1.75 7.91 12.78
CA GLY A 65 -3.03 8.53 12.45
C GLY A 65 -4.22 7.58 12.59
N PRO A 66 -5.45 8.12 12.68
CA PRO A 66 -6.68 7.32 12.77
C PRO A 66 -7.09 6.66 11.45
N THR A 67 -6.33 6.87 10.36
CA THR A 67 -6.71 6.44 9.01
C THR A 67 -6.91 4.92 8.95
N PRO A 68 -8.12 4.45 8.57
CA PRO A 68 -8.43 3.01 8.53
C PRO A 68 -7.98 2.35 7.22
N PHE A 69 -7.49 3.13 6.26
CA PHE A 69 -7.01 2.66 4.97
C PHE A 69 -5.65 3.28 4.61
N MET A 70 -4.90 2.59 3.74
CA MET A 70 -3.67 3.10 3.14
C MET A 70 -3.65 2.72 1.67
N VAL A 71 -3.22 3.66 0.83
CA VAL A 71 -2.98 3.42 -0.58
C VAL A 71 -1.47 3.24 -0.80
N ASN A 72 -1.12 2.22 -1.56
CA ASN A 72 0.21 2.00 -2.11
C ASN A 72 0.21 2.43 -3.59
N TYR A 73 1.12 3.32 -3.95
CA TYR A 73 1.28 3.80 -5.33
C TYR A 73 2.55 3.24 -5.96
N ARG A 74 2.42 2.73 -7.19
CA ARG A 74 3.56 2.30 -8.00
C ARG A 74 4.31 3.51 -8.55
N VAL A 75 5.63 3.49 -8.49
CA VAL A 75 6.53 4.53 -9.02
C VAL A 75 7.68 3.90 -9.79
N ARG A 76 8.19 4.62 -10.78
CA ARG A 76 9.30 4.14 -11.63
C ARG A 76 10.66 4.22 -10.93
N ASN A 77 10.86 5.20 -10.05
CA ASN A 77 12.10 5.41 -9.32
C ASN A 77 11.77 5.97 -7.93
N LEU A 78 11.96 5.14 -6.91
CA LEU A 78 11.58 5.48 -5.53
C LEU A 78 12.43 6.62 -5.00
N ASP A 79 13.75 6.56 -5.18
CA ASP A 79 14.67 7.57 -4.62
C ASP A 79 14.39 8.96 -5.18
N ALA A 80 14.15 9.06 -6.49
CA ALA A 80 13.78 10.32 -7.14
C ALA A 80 12.40 10.82 -6.67
N MET A 81 11.43 9.93 -6.47
CA MET A 81 10.11 10.28 -5.92
C MET A 81 10.23 10.81 -4.48
N LEU A 82 10.98 10.13 -3.62
CA LEU A 82 11.17 10.55 -2.23
C LEU A 82 11.94 11.88 -2.17
N ALA A 83 12.97 12.06 -3.01
CA ALA A 83 13.73 13.30 -3.08
C ALA A 83 12.85 14.50 -3.50
N GLN A 84 11.99 14.33 -4.51
CA GLN A 84 11.10 15.42 -4.93
C GLN A 84 10.06 15.77 -3.85
N LEU A 85 9.54 14.77 -3.12
CA LEU A 85 8.59 15.00 -2.03
C LEU A 85 9.26 15.77 -0.88
N LYS A 86 10.48 15.38 -0.49
CA LYS A 86 11.27 16.11 0.51
C LYS A 86 11.53 17.56 0.08
N ALA A 87 11.92 17.78 -1.18
CA ALA A 87 12.15 19.12 -1.71
C ALA A 87 10.88 20.00 -1.72
N ALA A 88 9.70 19.37 -1.80
CA ALA A 88 8.41 20.05 -1.70
C ALA A 88 7.93 20.26 -0.24
N GLY A 89 8.73 19.89 0.76
CA GLY A 89 8.36 20.01 2.18
C GLY A 89 7.38 18.95 2.67
N VAL A 90 7.16 17.88 1.90
CA VAL A 90 6.32 16.75 2.32
C VAL A 90 7.07 15.93 3.38
N PRO A 91 6.43 15.56 4.50
CA PRO A 91 7.02 14.63 5.46
C PRO A 91 7.25 13.26 4.81
N VAL A 92 8.51 12.84 4.73
CA VAL A 92 8.93 11.55 4.16
C VAL A 92 9.61 10.73 5.24
N ASP A 93 9.22 9.47 5.38
CA ASP A 93 9.87 8.54 6.31
C ASP A 93 11.32 8.28 5.85
N GLU A 94 12.27 8.23 6.79
CA GLU A 94 13.66 7.89 6.47
C GLU A 94 13.81 6.42 6.08
N LYS A 95 12.89 5.58 6.53
CA LYS A 95 12.89 4.16 6.25
C LYS A 95 12.57 3.88 4.78
N VAL A 96 13.48 3.16 4.14
CA VAL A 96 13.25 2.47 2.86
C VAL A 96 13.42 0.98 3.10
N GLN A 97 12.52 0.17 2.56
CA GLN A 97 12.64 -1.29 2.56
C GLN A 97 12.95 -1.79 1.16
N ASP A 98 13.79 -2.83 1.08
CA ASP A 98 14.21 -3.42 -0.18
C ASP A 98 14.04 -4.94 -0.09
N TYR A 99 13.21 -5.48 -0.98
CA TYR A 99 12.90 -6.90 -1.08
C TYR A 99 13.09 -7.38 -2.52
N ASP A 100 13.00 -8.69 -2.75
CA ASP A 100 13.15 -9.28 -4.08
C ASP A 100 12.08 -8.80 -5.08
N PHE A 101 10.87 -8.48 -4.58
CA PHE A 101 9.74 -8.01 -5.40
C PHE A 101 9.63 -6.48 -5.50
N GLY A 102 10.56 -5.73 -4.91
CA GLY A 102 10.60 -4.28 -5.05
C GLY A 102 11.02 -3.52 -3.80
N ARG A 103 11.06 -2.20 -3.95
CA ARG A 103 11.45 -1.25 -2.91
C ARG A 103 10.26 -0.43 -2.43
N PHE A 104 10.23 -0.11 -1.14
CA PHE A 104 9.12 0.55 -0.50
C PHE A 104 9.58 1.76 0.32
N GLY A 105 8.84 2.85 0.21
CA GLY A 105 9.01 4.07 1.01
C GLY A 105 7.67 4.65 1.40
N TRP A 106 7.67 5.61 2.32
CA TRP A 106 6.44 6.21 2.85
C TRP A 106 6.56 7.72 2.96
N ALA A 107 5.42 8.38 2.81
CA ALA A 107 5.27 9.81 3.03
C ALA A 107 3.87 10.11 3.59
N THR A 108 3.67 11.33 4.09
CA THR A 108 2.41 11.77 4.68
C THR A 108 1.83 12.93 3.88
N ASP A 109 0.57 12.82 3.48
CA ASP A 109 -0.14 13.86 2.74
C ASP A 109 -0.57 15.04 3.64
N PRO A 110 -1.11 16.15 3.09
CA PRO A 110 -1.55 17.30 3.87
C PRO A 110 -2.66 17.02 4.90
N GLU A 111 -3.40 15.92 4.76
CA GLU A 111 -4.46 15.50 5.68
C GLU A 111 -3.93 14.54 6.77
N GLY A 112 -2.63 14.27 6.78
CA GLY A 112 -2.01 13.37 7.74
C GLY A 112 -2.10 11.89 7.38
N ASN A 113 -2.55 11.55 6.17
CA ASN A 113 -2.59 10.15 5.73
C ASN A 113 -1.20 9.70 5.30
N ARG A 114 -0.70 8.66 5.95
CA ARG A 114 0.48 7.95 5.48
C ARG A 114 0.10 7.16 4.23
N PHE A 115 0.88 7.30 3.17
CA PHE A 115 0.78 6.49 1.96
C PHE A 115 2.10 5.79 1.68
N GLU A 116 2.03 4.72 0.91
CA GLU A 116 3.18 3.91 0.53
C GLU A 116 3.52 4.10 -0.94
N LEU A 117 4.80 4.07 -1.24
CA LEU A 117 5.36 4.12 -2.59
C LEU A 117 6.09 2.80 -2.85
N TRP A 118 5.83 2.20 -4.00
CA TRP A 118 6.45 0.94 -4.41
C TRP A 118 7.13 1.08 -5.78
N GLU A 119 8.42 0.78 -5.83
CA GLU A 119 9.17 0.57 -7.07
C GLU A 119 9.32 -0.95 -7.29
N PRO A 120 8.57 -1.55 -8.24
CA PRO A 120 8.70 -2.96 -8.57
C PRO A 120 10.06 -3.27 -9.21
N LYS A 121 10.52 -4.52 -9.05
CA LYS A 121 11.72 -5.06 -9.70
C LYS A 121 11.38 -6.01 -10.83
#